data_AF-A0A374VEV5-F1
#
_entry.id   AF-A0A374VEV5-F1
#
_cell.length_a   1.000
_cell.length_b   1.000
_cell.length_c   1.000
_cell.angle_alpha   90.00
_cell.angle_beta   90.00
_cell.angle_gamma   90.00
#
_symmetry.space_group_name_H-M   'P 1'
#
loop_
_entity.id
_entity.type
_entity.pdbx_description
1 polymer ?
#
loop_
_entity_poly.entity_id
_entity_poly.type
_entity_poly.pdbx_seq_one_letter_code
_entity_poly.pdbx_strand_id
1 'polypeptide(L)'
;MRKKYHVFQDLDVNTLNDTIFILEIHGESFESLMSTLWTRKDLLSYECDQWDIHDFEKSKKPFFIKQMMELSSQWNIEEIRKEEKLHSNLIPRRMVYLTRVIFSKKKSKIECICFFDFDDVMYSL
;
A
#
# COMPACT_ATOMS: atom_id res chain seq x y z
N MET A 1 -23.48 7.78 -2.12
CA MET A 1 -23.77 6.41 -1.63
C MET A 1 -22.43 5.70 -1.38
N ARG A 2 -22.17 5.10 -0.20
CA ARG A 2 -20.87 4.44 0.08
C ARG A 2 -20.84 3.06 -0.58
N LYS A 3 -20.02 2.87 -1.61
CA LYS A 3 -19.77 1.56 -2.25
C LYS A 3 -18.94 0.70 -1.31
N LYS A 4 -19.39 -0.53 -1.04
CA LYS A 4 -18.66 -1.49 -0.20
C LYS A 4 -17.93 -2.46 -1.11
N TYR A 5 -16.64 -2.64 -0.85
CA TYR A 5 -15.83 -3.64 -1.53
C TYR A 5 -15.55 -4.82 -0.61
N HIS A 6 -15.43 -5.99 -1.23
CA HIS A 6 -15.29 -7.28 -0.59
C HIS A 6 -13.81 -7.69 -0.47
N VAL A 7 -12.96 -6.74 -0.05
CA VAL A 7 -11.48 -6.85 -0.06
C VAL A 7 -10.98 -8.14 0.59
N PHE A 8 -11.56 -8.53 1.73
CA PHE A 8 -11.14 -9.74 2.44
C PHE A 8 -11.52 -11.03 1.70
N GLN A 9 -12.65 -11.03 0.99
CA GLN A 9 -13.01 -12.15 0.13
C GLN A 9 -12.12 -12.19 -1.12
N ASP A 10 -11.87 -11.02 -1.71
CA ASP A 10 -11.04 -10.87 -2.92
C ASP A 10 -9.57 -11.28 -2.74
N LEU A 11 -9.08 -11.25 -1.48
CA LEU A 11 -7.73 -11.63 -1.07
C LEU A 11 -7.67 -12.99 -0.34
N ASP A 12 -8.79 -13.72 -0.24
CA ASP A 12 -8.91 -14.98 0.52
C ASP A 12 -8.30 -14.90 1.94
N VAL A 13 -8.66 -13.82 2.66
CA VAL A 13 -8.10 -13.52 3.98
C VAL A 13 -8.68 -14.44 5.04
N ASN A 14 -7.80 -15.17 5.72
CA ASN A 14 -8.10 -15.89 6.93
C ASN A 14 -8.01 -14.96 8.16
N THR A 15 -9.17 -14.51 8.63
CA THR A 15 -9.27 -13.62 9.80
C THR A 15 -8.89 -14.29 11.13
N LEU A 16 -8.45 -15.55 11.14
CA LEU A 16 -7.93 -16.22 12.33
C LEU A 16 -6.42 -16.00 12.53
N ASN A 17 -5.65 -15.77 11.46
CA ASN A 17 -4.19 -15.74 11.53
C ASN A 17 -3.46 -15.01 10.38
N ASP A 18 -4.15 -14.41 9.41
CA ASP A 18 -3.48 -13.68 8.33
C ASP A 18 -3.04 -12.28 8.76
N THR A 19 -2.08 -11.74 8.01
CA THR A 19 -1.73 -10.33 8.03
C THR A 19 -1.97 -9.77 6.64
N ILE A 20 -2.70 -8.66 6.56
CA ILE A 20 -2.79 -7.84 5.34
C ILE A 20 -1.80 -6.71 5.47
N PHE A 21 -1.02 -6.47 4.43
CA PHE A 21 -0.21 -5.27 4.27
C PHE A 21 -0.85 -4.38 3.21
N ILE A 22 -0.71 -3.07 3.39
CA ILE A 22 -1.32 -2.06 2.54
C ILE A 22 -0.29 -0.95 2.35
N LEU A 23 0.02 -0.63 1.10
CA LEU A 23 0.76 0.57 0.72
C LEU A 23 -0.17 1.50 -0.04
N GLU A 24 -0.21 2.75 0.38
CA GLU A 24 -1.11 3.77 -0.15
C GLU A 24 -0.38 5.09 -0.38
N ILE A 25 -0.59 5.70 -1.54
CA ILE A 25 -0.21 7.09 -1.81
C ILE A 25 -1.49 7.89 -2.03
N HIS A 26 -1.58 9.03 -1.34
CA HIS A 26 -2.57 10.07 -1.62
C HIS A 26 -1.89 11.17 -2.42
N GLY A 27 -2.38 11.48 -3.61
CA GLY A 27 -1.84 12.58 -4.40
C GLY A 27 -2.06 13.93 -3.71
N GLU A 28 -0.98 14.65 -3.38
CA GLU A 28 -1.08 16.06 -2.93
C GLU A 28 -1.38 17.02 -4.09
N SER A 29 -1.24 16.57 -5.35
CA SER A 29 -1.51 17.37 -6.56
C SER A 29 -1.89 16.54 -7.80
N PHE A 30 -1.96 15.21 -7.70
CA PHE A 30 -2.28 14.32 -8.82
C PHE A 30 -3.46 13.44 -8.49
N GLU A 31 -4.22 13.19 -9.54
CA GLU A 31 -5.63 12.89 -9.52
C GLU A 31 -6.00 11.47 -9.15
N SER A 32 -5.13 10.71 -8.45
CA SER A 32 -5.46 9.35 -8.08
C SER A 32 -4.99 8.88 -6.70
N LEU A 33 -5.82 8.03 -6.08
CA LEU A 33 -5.43 7.16 -4.98
C LEU A 33 -4.84 5.89 -5.57
N MET A 34 -3.61 5.56 -5.21
CA MET A 34 -2.99 4.28 -5.56
C MET A 34 -2.82 3.45 -4.29
N SER A 35 -3.44 2.27 -4.27
CA SER A 35 -3.37 1.34 -3.13
C SER A 35 -2.96 -0.04 -3.63
N THR A 36 -2.01 -0.68 -2.95
CA THR A 36 -1.72 -2.11 -3.12
C THR A 36 -1.84 -2.78 -1.77
N LEU A 37 -2.74 -3.76 -1.69
CA LEU A 37 -2.99 -4.59 -0.53
C LEU A 37 -2.51 -6.01 -0.84
N TRP A 38 -1.91 -6.69 0.11
CA TRP A 38 -1.48 -8.07 -0.10
C TRP A 38 -1.42 -8.89 1.18
N THR A 39 -1.55 -10.20 0.99
CA THR A 39 -1.27 -11.22 2.00
C THR A 39 -0.08 -12.05 1.53
N ARG A 40 0.20 -13.17 2.22
CA ARG A 40 1.18 -14.15 1.73
C ARG A 40 0.71 -14.91 0.49
N LYS A 41 -0.60 -14.91 0.18
CA LYS A 41 -1.20 -15.73 -0.87
C LYS A 41 -1.47 -14.95 -2.16
N ASP A 42 -1.92 -13.71 -2.01
CA ASP A 42 -2.48 -12.94 -3.11
C ASP A 42 -2.28 -11.44 -2.87
N LEU A 43 -2.42 -10.66 -3.93
CA LEU A 43 -2.36 -9.21 -3.91
C LEU A 43 -3.57 -8.62 -4.62
N LEU A 44 -3.83 -7.37 -4.30
CA LEU A 44 -4.85 -6.59 -4.96
C LEU A 44 -4.52 -5.12 -4.94
N SER A 45 -4.63 -4.50 -6.09
CA SER A 45 -4.35 -3.09 -6.26
C SER A 45 -5.58 -2.36 -6.75
N TYR A 46 -5.74 -1.14 -6.26
CA TYR A 46 -6.82 -0.22 -6.59
C TYR A 46 -6.22 1.11 -7.00
N GLU A 47 -6.67 1.59 -8.16
CA GLU A 47 -6.49 2.98 -8.54
C GLU A 47 -7.86 3.63 -8.66
N CYS A 48 -7.96 4.88 -8.25
CA CYS A 48 -9.18 5.65 -8.31
C CYS A 48 -8.84 7.07 -8.69
N ASP A 49 -9.53 7.61 -9.70
CA ASP A 49 -9.47 9.04 -9.98
C ASP A 49 -10.26 9.81 -8.89
N GLN A 50 -9.73 10.91 -8.37
CA GLN A 50 -10.43 11.75 -7.39
C GLN A 50 -11.68 12.44 -7.97
N TRP A 51 -11.80 12.55 -9.29
CA TRP A 51 -12.98 13.10 -9.95
C TRP A 51 -14.15 12.10 -10.04
N ASP A 52 -13.87 10.80 -9.96
CA ASP A 52 -14.90 9.75 -9.87
C ASP A 52 -14.51 8.69 -8.83
N ILE A 53 -14.71 9.02 -7.56
CA ILE A 53 -14.56 8.11 -6.41
C ILE A 53 -15.47 6.88 -6.44
N HIS A 54 -16.20 6.64 -7.53
CA HIS A 54 -17.05 5.47 -7.71
C HIS A 54 -16.50 4.49 -8.75
N ASP A 55 -15.50 4.89 -9.53
CA ASP A 55 -14.78 4.06 -10.48
C ASP A 55 -13.39 3.69 -9.95
N PHE A 56 -13.28 2.48 -9.42
CA PHE A 56 -12.03 1.93 -8.93
C PHE A 56 -11.59 0.84 -9.91
N GLU A 57 -10.45 1.04 -10.56
CA GLU A 57 -9.85 0.00 -11.36
C GLU A 57 -9.15 -1.01 -10.45
N LYS A 58 -9.61 -2.26 -10.52
CA LYS A 58 -9.08 -3.38 -9.74
C LYS A 58 -8.02 -4.11 -10.57
N SER A 59 -6.81 -4.20 -10.04
CA SER A 59 -5.67 -4.86 -10.68
C SER A 59 -5.05 -5.93 -9.78
N LYS A 60 -4.48 -6.97 -10.41
CA LYS A 60 -3.62 -7.97 -9.76
C LYS A 60 -2.13 -7.66 -9.90
N LYS A 61 -1.78 -6.48 -10.43
CA LYS A 61 -0.40 -6.01 -10.53
C LYS A 61 -0.13 -4.98 -9.43
N PRO A 62 1.00 -5.07 -8.72
CA PRO A 62 1.35 -4.10 -7.69
C PRO A 62 1.70 -2.74 -8.31
N PHE A 63 1.39 -1.66 -7.58
CA PHE A 63 1.78 -0.30 -7.94
C PHE A 63 3.13 0.13 -7.36
N PHE A 64 3.65 -0.62 -6.39
CA PHE A 64 4.89 -0.30 -5.70
C PHE A 64 5.97 -1.30 -6.08
N ILE A 65 7.22 -0.86 -6.07
CA ILE A 65 8.36 -1.73 -6.33
C ILE A 65 8.46 -2.87 -5.32
N LYS A 66 8.96 -4.01 -5.81
CA LYS A 66 9.10 -5.25 -5.04
C LYS A 66 9.89 -5.04 -3.73
N GLN A 67 10.97 -4.27 -3.77
CA GLN A 67 11.80 -3.97 -2.58
C GLN A 67 10.97 -3.32 -1.46
N MET A 68 10.17 -2.31 -1.79
CA MET A 68 9.32 -1.62 -0.81
C MET A 68 8.28 -2.58 -0.20
N MET A 69 7.66 -3.42 -1.03
CA MET A 69 6.71 -4.44 -0.56
C MET A 69 7.37 -5.51 0.34
N GLU A 70 8.60 -5.93 0.03
CA GLU A 70 9.36 -6.89 0.83
C GLU A 70 9.70 -6.32 2.21
N LEU A 71 10.26 -5.11 2.27
CA LEU A 71 10.56 -4.42 3.53
C LEU A 71 9.31 -4.21 4.38
N SER A 72 8.20 -3.86 3.72
CA SER A 72 6.88 -3.69 4.34
C SER A 72 6.36 -4.99 4.94
N SER A 73 6.50 -6.11 4.23
CA SER A 73 6.08 -7.45 4.68
C SER A 73 6.89 -7.94 5.88
N GLN A 74 8.16 -7.54 5.97
CA GLN A 74 9.04 -7.80 7.10
C GLN A 74 8.81 -6.84 8.26
N TRP A 75 8.06 -5.76 8.03
CA TRP A 75 7.94 -4.62 8.95
C TRP A 75 9.30 -4.04 9.36
N ASN A 76 10.23 -3.99 8.40
CA ASN A 76 11.59 -3.53 8.63
C ASN A 76 11.66 -1.99 8.53
N ILE A 77 11.12 -1.32 9.55
CA ILE A 77 11.02 0.15 9.61
C ILE A 77 12.40 0.79 9.50
N GLU A 78 13.42 0.21 10.13
CA GLU A 78 14.78 0.77 10.10
C GLU A 78 15.31 0.85 8.68
N GLU A 79 15.17 -0.22 7.90
CA GLU A 79 15.64 -0.25 6.51
C GLU A 79 14.81 0.68 5.61
N ILE A 80 13.49 0.75 5.82
CA ILE A 80 12.62 1.71 5.13
C ILE A 80 13.13 3.15 5.33
N ARG A 81 13.55 3.50 6.56
CA ARG A 81 14.11 4.83 6.86
C ARG A 81 15.48 5.05 6.23
N LYS A 82 16.29 4.01 6.06
CA LYS A 82 17.56 4.12 5.34
C LYS A 82 17.32 4.39 3.86
N GLU A 83 16.43 3.63 3.21
CA GLU A 83 16.06 3.83 1.81
C GLU A 83 15.49 5.22 1.57
N GLU A 84 14.56 5.67 2.43
CA GLU A 84 13.99 7.02 2.41
C GLU A 84 15.07 8.12 2.47
N LYS A 85 16.10 7.91 3.29
CA LYS A 85 17.22 8.86 3.44
C LYS A 85 18.18 8.82 2.25
N LEU A 86 18.47 7.63 1.71
CA LEU A 86 19.33 7.47 0.54
C LEU A 86 18.72 8.15 -0.68
N HIS A 87 17.40 8.09 -0.81
CA HIS A 87 16.63 8.63 -1.93
C HIS A 87 16.00 10.00 -1.59
N SER A 88 16.47 10.70 -0.57
CA SER A 88 15.86 11.97 -0.11
C SER A 88 15.84 13.08 -1.15
N ASN A 89 16.68 12.96 -2.18
CA ASN A 89 16.81 13.93 -3.27
C ASN A 89 15.85 13.66 -4.44
N LEU A 90 15.09 12.56 -4.42
CA LEU A 90 14.06 12.29 -5.42
C LEU A 90 12.90 13.29 -5.29
N ILE A 91 12.40 13.77 -6.42
CA ILE A 91 11.31 14.76 -6.51
C ILE A 91 10.28 14.27 -7.54
N PRO A 92 8.96 14.37 -7.26
CA PRO A 92 8.37 14.89 -6.04
C PRO A 92 8.38 13.86 -4.89
N ARG A 93 8.51 14.36 -3.67
CA ARG A 93 8.50 13.52 -2.47
C ARG A 93 7.07 13.14 -2.15
N ARG A 94 6.63 11.97 -2.64
CA ARG A 94 5.29 11.42 -2.36
C ARG A 94 5.27 10.74 -1.01
N MET A 95 4.23 10.98 -0.22
CA MET A 95 4.05 10.30 1.06
C MET A 95 3.36 8.96 0.85
N VAL A 96 4.01 7.89 1.30
CA VAL A 96 3.51 6.53 1.30
C VAL A 96 3.06 6.17 2.70
N TYR A 97 1.85 5.62 2.83
CA TYR A 97 1.31 5.05 4.05
C TYR A 97 1.46 3.53 3.99
N LEU A 98 2.17 2.96 4.96
CA LEU A 98 2.25 1.52 5.17
C LEU A 98 1.38 1.15 6.36
N THR A 99 0.30 0.43 6.08
CA THR A 99 -0.57 -0.17 7.10
C THR A 99 -0.38 -1.69 7.12
N ARG A 100 -0.31 -2.30 8.32
CA ARG A 100 -0.54 -3.73 8.48
C ARG A 100 -1.75 -4.00 9.38
N VAL A 101 -2.58 -4.93 8.96
CA VAL A 101 -3.71 -5.46 9.74
C VAL A 101 -3.37 -6.90 10.10
N ILE A 102 -3.04 -7.15 11.36
CA ILE A 102 -2.70 -8.47 11.89
C ILE A 102 -3.96 -9.07 12.49
N PHE A 103 -4.47 -10.14 11.89
CA PHE A 103 -5.59 -10.89 12.43
C PHE A 103 -5.12 -11.94 13.44
N SER A 104 -5.90 -12.08 14.50
CA SER A 104 -5.75 -13.17 15.46
C SER A 104 -7.12 -13.59 15.98
N LYS A 105 -7.24 -14.85 16.43
CA LYS A 105 -8.49 -15.45 16.94
C LYS A 105 -9.24 -14.59 17.97
N LYS A 106 -8.57 -13.71 18.72
CA LYS A 106 -9.19 -12.91 19.81
C LYS A 106 -9.37 -11.44 19.45
N LYS A 107 -8.42 -10.86 18.71
CA LYS A 107 -8.41 -9.43 18.39
C LYS A 107 -7.53 -9.15 17.17
N SER A 108 -7.95 -8.23 16.31
CA SER A 108 -7.07 -7.67 15.27
C SER A 108 -6.22 -6.52 15.83
N LYS A 109 -5.02 -6.36 15.28
CA LYS A 109 -4.15 -5.22 15.54
C LYS A 109 -3.91 -4.50 14.22
N ILE A 110 -4.02 -3.17 14.24
CA ILE A 110 -3.70 -2.32 13.09
C ILE A 110 -2.52 -1.44 13.49
N GLU A 111 -1.50 -1.41 12.64
CA GLU A 111 -0.35 -0.53 12.79
C GLU A 111 -0.13 0.22 11.47
N CYS A 112 0.26 1.49 11.56
CA CYS A 112 0.48 2.34 10.40
C CYS A 112 1.71 3.21 10.63
N ILE A 113 2.53 3.35 9.59
CA ILE A 113 3.62 4.32 9.50
C ILE A 113 3.54 5.05 8.16
N CYS A 114 4.13 6.24 8.06
CA CYS A 114 4.34 6.92 6.79
C CYS A 114 5.82 7.12 6.50
N PHE A 115 6.19 7.14 5.23
CA PHE A 115 7.54 7.43 4.74
C PHE A 115 7.45 8.05 3.34
N PHE A 116 8.50 8.70 2.88
CA PHE A 116 8.57 9.20 1.52
C PHE A 116 8.93 8.08 0.56
N ASP A 117 8.24 8.08 -0.58
CA ASP A 117 8.51 7.18 -1.69
C ASP A 117 9.99 7.25 -2.10
N PHE A 118 10.56 6.09 -2.35
CA PHE A 118 11.95 5.88 -2.71
C PHE A 118 12.09 5.05 -4.00
N ASP A 119 11.00 4.91 -4.77
CA ASP A 119 11.07 4.37 -6.13
C ASP A 119 11.62 5.39 -7.12
N ASP A 120 12.75 5.07 -7.75
CA ASP A 120 13.41 5.89 -8.76
C ASP A 120 12.72 5.79 -10.15
N VAL A 121 11.91 4.75 -10.38
CA VAL A 121 11.36 4.41 -11.71
C VAL A 121 10.20 5.32 -12.13
N MET A 122 9.58 6.05 -11.21
CA MET A 122 8.49 6.98 -11.54
C MET A 122 8.96 8.28 -12.21
N TYR A 123 10.27 8.48 -12.41
CA TYR A 123 10.87 9.72 -12.94
C TYR A 123 11.50 9.63 -14.33
N SER A 124 11.34 8.51 -15.05
CA SER A 124 11.66 8.46 -16.47
C SER A 124 10.48 8.96 -17.32
N LEU A 125 10.25 10.28 -17.33
CA LEU A 125 9.47 10.99 -18.36
C LEU A 125 10.30 12.14 -18.93
#